data_AF-A0A0B7ALU6-F1
#
_entry.id   AF-A0A0B7ALU6-F1
#
_cell.length_a   1.000
_cell.length_b   1.000
_cell.length_c   1.000
_cell.angle_alpha   90.00
_cell.angle_beta   90.00
_cell.angle_gamma   90.00
#
_symmetry.space_group_name_H-M   'P 1'
#
loop_
_entity.id
_entity.type
_entity.pdbx_description
1 polymer ?
#
loop_
_entity_poly.entity_id
_entity_poly.type
_entity_poly.pdbx_seq_one_letter_code
_entity_poly.pdbx_strand_id
1 'polypeptide(L)'
;IIATPAHPPNQTNQPGFPGFAQGHLTPAGQTTAPQQCPPSPVFVSVPPRTQKLMHSETYLRYIEGLTSESHTISNWDKTLMATQENSPCQPEANLPTQWLAQGAGCHGSMTNALWALRDFMLKDALNLARTISFDDL
;
A
#
# COMPACT_ATOMS: atom_id res chain seq x y z
N ILE A 1 -20.40 -8.02 49.45
CA ILE A 1 -21.05 -7.13 48.48
C ILE A 1 -20.47 -7.48 47.11
N ILE A 2 -21.27 -8.20 46.28
CA ILE A 2 -21.29 -8.21 44.79
C ILE A 2 -20.03 -8.77 44.07
N ALA A 3 -20.02 -9.67 43.08
CA ALA A 3 -20.95 -10.58 42.41
C ALA A 3 -20.14 -11.63 41.60
N THR A 4 -20.80 -12.74 41.25
CA THR A 4 -20.47 -13.93 40.43
C THR A 4 -20.17 -13.65 38.94
N PRO A 5 -19.97 -14.66 38.04
CA PRO A 5 -19.32 -15.98 38.17
C PRO A 5 -18.34 -16.32 37.01
N ALA A 6 -17.59 -17.40 37.20
CA ALA A 6 -16.75 -18.09 36.21
C ALA A 6 -17.58 -18.80 35.11
N HIS A 7 -17.06 -18.81 33.88
CA HIS A 7 -17.61 -19.52 32.73
C HIS A 7 -16.91 -20.89 32.55
N PRO A 8 -17.63 -22.01 32.35
CA PRO A 8 -17.03 -23.33 32.11
C PRO A 8 -16.63 -23.54 30.64
N PRO A 9 -15.68 -24.45 30.34
CA PRO A 9 -15.33 -24.82 28.97
C PRO A 9 -16.44 -25.67 28.35
N ASN A 10 -16.97 -25.21 27.22
CA ASN A 10 -17.99 -25.94 26.46
C ASN A 10 -17.36 -27.16 25.77
N GLN A 11 -17.84 -28.34 26.14
CA GLN A 11 -17.59 -29.59 25.44
C GLN A 11 -18.16 -29.52 24.02
N THR A 12 -17.34 -29.80 23.02
CA THR A 12 -17.84 -30.30 21.73
C THR A 12 -17.05 -31.55 21.38
N ASN A 13 -17.38 -32.61 22.11
CA ASN A 13 -17.03 -33.97 21.74
C ASN A 13 -18.04 -34.44 20.70
N GLN A 14 -17.59 -34.94 19.55
CA GLN A 14 -18.17 -36.02 18.71
C GLN A 14 -17.50 -36.01 17.31
N PRO A 15 -16.54 -36.90 17.02
CA PRO A 15 -16.37 -37.49 15.68
C PRO A 15 -17.14 -38.82 15.66
N GLY A 16 -18.20 -38.92 14.86
CA GLY A 16 -19.09 -40.08 14.88
C GLY A 16 -19.60 -40.52 13.51
N PHE A 17 -18.86 -41.40 12.86
CA PHE A 17 -19.39 -42.50 12.04
C PHE A 17 -18.71 -43.78 12.58
N PRO A 18 -19.25 -45.03 12.48
CA PRO A 18 -20.41 -45.55 11.74
C PRO A 18 -21.38 -46.39 12.63
N GLY A 19 -22.53 -46.85 12.09
CA GLY A 19 -23.41 -47.75 12.85
C GLY A 19 -24.67 -48.20 12.13
N PHE A 20 -24.58 -49.39 11.55
CA PHE A 20 -25.60 -50.23 10.91
C PHE A 20 -26.55 -50.86 11.95
N ALA A 21 -27.86 -50.88 11.67
CA ALA A 21 -28.87 -51.85 12.15
C ALA A 21 -30.19 -51.53 11.41
N GLN A 22 -30.58 -52.20 10.33
CA GLN A 22 -31.20 -53.55 10.25
C GLN A 22 -32.39 -53.65 11.22
N GLY A 23 -33.67 -53.78 10.84
CA GLY A 23 -34.33 -54.16 9.59
C GLY A 23 -35.47 -55.14 9.96
N HIS A 24 -36.69 -54.88 9.50
CA HIS A 24 -37.82 -55.81 9.22
C HIS A 24 -39.04 -54.91 8.92
N LEU A 25 -39.72 -54.99 7.78
CA LEU A 25 -40.65 -56.05 7.35
C LEU A 25 -40.71 -56.10 5.80
N THR A 26 -40.96 -57.29 5.25
CA THR A 26 -41.14 -57.67 3.82
C THR A 26 -42.58 -57.39 3.33
N PRO A 27 -43.05 -57.75 2.09
CA PRO A 27 -42.42 -58.31 0.89
C PRO A 27 -42.85 -57.66 -0.47
N ALA A 28 -42.32 -58.24 -1.56
CA ALA A 28 -42.85 -58.33 -2.93
C ALA A 28 -42.37 -57.28 -3.96
N GLY A 29 -41.88 -57.82 -5.08
CA GLY A 29 -41.06 -57.11 -6.06
C GLY A 29 -41.83 -56.43 -7.18
N GLN A 30 -41.08 -55.64 -7.95
CA GLN A 30 -41.16 -55.52 -9.41
C GLN A 30 -40.13 -54.48 -9.92
N THR A 31 -39.27 -54.96 -10.83
CA THR A 31 -38.80 -54.33 -12.08
C THR A 31 -38.48 -52.82 -12.13
N THR A 32 -37.17 -52.56 -12.31
CA THR A 32 -36.55 -51.67 -13.32
C THR A 32 -37.15 -50.27 -13.57
N ALA A 33 -36.43 -49.24 -13.13
CA ALA A 33 -36.01 -48.09 -13.95
C ALA A 33 -34.91 -47.31 -13.21
N PRO A 34 -33.77 -46.95 -13.83
CA PRO A 34 -32.84 -46.02 -13.22
C PRO A 34 -33.46 -44.61 -13.28
N GLN A 35 -33.97 -44.11 -12.14
CA GLN A 35 -34.33 -42.71 -12.00
C GLN A 35 -33.05 -41.87 -12.16
N GLN A 36 -32.94 -41.16 -13.28
CA GLN A 36 -31.90 -40.15 -13.47
C GLN A 36 -32.20 -39.00 -12.51
N CYS A 37 -31.56 -38.99 -11.34
CA CYS A 37 -31.56 -37.81 -10.48
C CYS A 37 -31.00 -36.63 -11.30
N PRO A 38 -31.71 -35.49 -11.40
CA PRO A 38 -31.17 -34.31 -12.06
C PRO A 38 -29.88 -33.88 -11.33
N PRO A 39 -28.82 -33.51 -12.05
CA PRO A 39 -27.56 -33.09 -11.43
C PRO A 39 -27.82 -31.92 -10.49
N SER A 40 -27.21 -31.96 -9.30
CA SER A 40 -27.34 -30.90 -8.31
C SER A 40 -26.89 -29.56 -8.91
N PRO A 41 -27.60 -28.46 -8.62
CA PRO A 41 -27.26 -27.15 -9.17
C PRO A 41 -25.84 -26.76 -8.76
N VAL A 42 -25.01 -26.46 -9.75
CA VAL A 42 -23.64 -26.00 -9.54
C VAL A 42 -23.67 -24.53 -9.15
N PHE A 43 -23.51 -24.25 -7.87
CA PHE A 43 -23.26 -22.89 -7.39
C PHE A 43 -21.82 -22.51 -7.73
N VAL A 44 -21.66 -21.78 -8.83
CA VAL A 44 -20.37 -21.14 -9.16
C VAL A 44 -20.18 -19.99 -8.17
N SER A 45 -19.01 -19.94 -7.54
CA SER A 45 -18.67 -18.84 -6.64
C SER A 45 -18.75 -17.51 -7.39
N VAL A 46 -19.33 -16.51 -6.73
CA VAL A 46 -19.33 -15.14 -7.26
C VAL A 46 -17.88 -14.73 -7.58
N PRO A 47 -17.64 -14.10 -8.74
CA PRO A 47 -16.33 -13.58 -9.09
C PRO A 47 -15.73 -12.78 -7.91
N PRO A 48 -14.45 -13.00 -7.56
CA PRO A 48 -13.81 -12.29 -6.46
C PRO A 48 -14.03 -10.77 -6.60
N ARG A 49 -14.52 -10.15 -5.53
CA ARG A 49 -14.81 -8.70 -5.52
C ARG A 49 -13.59 -7.92 -5.97
N THR A 50 -13.77 -7.04 -6.94
CA THR A 50 -12.76 -6.09 -7.39
C THR A 50 -12.29 -5.24 -6.19
N GLN A 51 -10.97 -5.15 -5.97
CA GLN A 51 -10.42 -4.23 -4.99
C GLN A 51 -10.90 -2.82 -5.30
N LYS A 52 -11.39 -2.08 -4.29
CA LYS A 52 -11.65 -0.64 -4.44
C LYS A 52 -10.34 0.02 -4.88
N LEU A 53 -10.40 0.86 -5.90
CA LEU A 53 -9.27 1.69 -6.30
C LEU A 53 -8.89 2.56 -5.10
N MET A 54 -7.81 2.20 -4.42
CA MET A 54 -7.24 3.01 -3.35
C MET A 54 -6.44 4.12 -4.02
N HIS A 55 -6.84 5.36 -3.81
CA HIS A 55 -6.04 6.50 -4.23
C HIS A 55 -4.74 6.51 -3.45
N SER A 56 -3.61 6.76 -4.12
CA SER A 56 -2.34 6.95 -3.42
C SER A 56 -2.43 8.20 -2.54
N GLU A 57 -1.73 8.20 -1.42
CA GLU A 57 -1.67 9.37 -0.52
C GLU A 57 -1.21 10.62 -1.29
N THR A 58 -0.30 10.46 -2.25
CA THR A 58 0.16 11.54 -3.13
C THR A 58 -0.98 12.16 -3.95
N TYR A 59 -1.89 11.35 -4.48
CA TYR A 59 -3.03 11.85 -5.25
C TYR A 59 -4.00 12.65 -4.38
N LEU A 60 -4.26 12.19 -3.15
CA LEU A 60 -5.14 12.91 -2.23
C LEU A 60 -4.54 14.28 -1.85
N ARG A 61 -3.25 14.32 -1.50
CA ARG A 61 -2.58 15.59 -1.22
C ARG A 61 -2.52 16.52 -2.44
N TYR A 62 -2.45 15.96 -3.65
CA TYR A 62 -2.49 16.75 -4.89
C TYR A 62 -3.79 17.52 -5.01
N ILE A 63 -4.93 16.83 -4.97
CA ILE A 63 -6.24 17.46 -5.17
C ILE A 63 -6.61 18.42 -4.05
N GLU A 64 -6.15 18.19 -2.82
CA GLU A 64 -6.34 19.09 -1.68
C GLU A 64 -5.53 20.39 -1.79
N GLY A 65 -4.34 20.32 -2.38
CA GLY A 65 -3.40 21.44 -2.49
C GLY A 65 -3.55 22.31 -3.74
N LEU A 66 -4.38 21.91 -4.70
CA LEU A 66 -4.64 22.70 -5.90
C LEU A 66 -5.41 23.98 -5.56
N THR A 67 -4.84 25.12 -5.93
CA THR A 67 -5.52 26.42 -5.88
C THR A 67 -5.49 27.06 -7.27
N SER A 68 -6.37 28.02 -7.54
CA SER A 68 -6.36 28.76 -8.83
C SER A 68 -5.02 29.45 -9.13
N GLU A 69 -4.21 29.72 -8.10
CA GLU A 69 -2.87 30.29 -8.25
C GLU A 69 -1.75 29.23 -8.20
N SER A 70 -2.00 28.04 -7.64
CA SER A 70 -1.02 26.95 -7.49
C SER A 70 -1.50 25.66 -8.15
N HIS A 71 -1.15 25.50 -9.42
CA HIS A 71 -1.49 24.34 -10.24
C HIS A 71 -0.58 23.13 -10.00
N THR A 72 0.47 23.28 -9.18
CA THR A 72 1.44 22.23 -8.88
C THR A 72 1.49 21.95 -7.38
N ILE A 73 1.65 20.68 -6.98
CA ILE A 73 1.88 20.29 -5.57
C ILE A 73 3.07 21.06 -4.97
N SER A 74 4.14 21.20 -5.76
CA SER A 74 5.41 21.69 -5.28
C SER A 74 5.54 23.19 -5.57
N ASN A 75 5.86 23.96 -4.53
CA ASN A 75 6.22 25.37 -4.66
C ASN A 75 7.65 25.50 -5.21
N TRP A 76 7.84 25.23 -6.50
CA TRP A 76 9.16 25.29 -7.16
C TRP A 76 9.84 26.64 -6.98
N ASP A 77 9.06 27.72 -7.01
CA ASP A 77 9.55 29.08 -6.76
C ASP A 77 10.22 29.20 -5.39
N LYS A 78 9.54 28.74 -4.33
CA LYS A 78 10.12 28.69 -2.97
C LYS A 78 11.38 27.84 -2.93
N THR A 79 11.40 26.70 -3.62
CA THR A 79 12.58 25.83 -3.66
C THR A 79 13.76 26.49 -4.38
N LEU A 80 13.51 27.24 -5.45
CA LEU A 80 14.53 27.98 -6.20
C LEU A 80 15.05 29.21 -5.44
N MET A 81 14.19 29.87 -4.68
CA MET A 81 14.53 31.03 -3.84
C MET A 81 15.11 30.63 -2.48
N ALA A 82 15.15 29.34 -2.15
CA ALA A 82 15.63 28.85 -0.87
C ALA A 82 17.12 29.18 -0.68
N THR A 83 17.46 29.88 0.39
CA THR A 83 18.82 30.16 0.84
C THR A 83 19.03 29.55 2.22
N GLN A 84 20.29 29.36 2.60
CA GLN A 84 20.64 28.82 3.91
C GLN A 84 20.09 29.65 5.08
N GLU A 85 19.86 30.96 4.85
CA GLU A 85 19.32 31.88 5.86
C GLU A 85 17.79 31.87 5.92
N ASN A 86 17.10 31.64 4.79
CA ASN A 86 15.64 31.70 4.73
C ASN A 86 14.94 30.36 4.98
N SER A 87 15.71 29.26 4.94
CA SER A 87 15.18 27.91 5.03
C SER A 87 15.44 27.29 6.41
N PRO A 88 14.44 26.69 7.06
CA PRO A 88 14.63 26.08 8.37
C PRO A 88 15.63 24.93 8.28
N CYS A 89 16.71 25.01 9.07
CA CYS A 89 17.69 23.94 9.15
C CYS A 89 17.05 22.70 9.80
N GLN A 90 17.01 21.60 9.06
CA GLN A 90 16.59 20.32 9.63
C GLN A 90 17.68 19.80 10.59
N PRO A 91 17.31 19.06 11.65
CA PRO A 91 18.29 18.40 12.50
C PRO A 91 19.14 17.42 11.70
N GLU A 92 20.44 17.33 12.00
CA GLU A 92 21.41 16.46 11.31
C GLU A 92 20.93 14.99 11.20
N ALA A 93 20.21 14.49 12.21
CA ALA A 93 19.68 13.12 12.22
C ALA A 93 18.64 12.84 11.12
N ASN A 94 17.99 13.88 10.60
CA ASN A 94 17.01 13.77 9.51
C ASN A 94 17.61 14.11 8.14
N LEU A 95 18.88 14.52 8.10
CA LEU A 95 19.54 14.83 6.84
C LEU A 95 19.87 13.54 6.10
N PRO A 96 19.75 13.51 4.76
CA PRO A 96 20.05 12.34 3.97
C PRO A 96 21.57 12.14 3.85
N THR A 97 22.20 11.64 4.92
CA THR A 97 23.65 11.60 4.99
C THR A 97 24.29 10.66 3.98
N GLN A 98 23.58 9.60 3.62
CA GLN A 98 24.02 8.63 2.62
C GLN A 98 24.21 9.19 1.20
N TRP A 99 23.71 10.40 0.91
CA TRP A 99 23.90 11.03 -0.42
C TRP A 99 25.33 11.50 -0.64
N LEU A 100 26.05 11.80 0.44
CA LEU A 100 27.45 12.22 0.35
C LEU A 100 28.34 11.07 0.81
N ALA A 101 29.01 10.41 -0.15
CA ALA A 101 29.87 9.27 0.14
C ALA A 101 31.01 9.61 1.11
N GLN A 102 31.50 10.86 1.10
CA GLN A 102 32.54 11.36 2.00
C GLN A 102 31.99 12.18 3.19
N GLY A 103 30.66 12.16 3.42
CA GLY A 103 30.01 12.99 4.42
C GLY A 103 30.20 14.50 4.16
N ALA A 104 30.45 15.28 5.21
CA ALA A 104 30.61 16.73 5.11
C ALA A 104 31.87 17.17 4.32
N GLY A 105 32.88 16.30 4.17
CA GLY A 105 34.11 16.62 3.46
C GLY A 105 34.76 17.93 3.92
N CYS A 106 35.07 18.83 2.96
CA CYS A 106 35.66 20.14 3.22
C CYS A 106 34.63 21.25 3.54
N HIS A 107 33.33 20.94 3.59
CA HIS A 107 32.27 21.93 3.77
C HIS A 107 31.97 22.25 5.25
N GLY A 108 32.67 21.57 6.18
CA GLY A 108 32.61 21.81 7.63
C GLY A 108 31.37 21.24 8.33
N SER A 109 30.22 21.17 7.67
CA SER A 109 29.00 20.54 8.19
C SER A 109 28.24 19.78 7.10
N MET A 110 27.39 18.84 7.51
CA MET A 110 26.61 18.05 6.57
C MET A 110 25.58 18.90 5.84
N THR A 111 24.93 19.81 6.58
CA THR A 111 24.05 20.83 6.01
C THR A 111 24.75 21.62 4.90
N ASN A 112 25.94 22.18 5.16
CA ASN A 112 26.67 22.98 4.17
C ASN A 112 27.03 22.15 2.92
N ALA A 113 27.42 20.89 3.11
CA ALA A 113 27.76 20.01 2.00
C ALA A 113 26.54 19.69 1.13
N LEU A 114 25.36 19.50 1.73
CA LEU A 114 24.10 19.29 1.00
C LEU A 114 23.64 20.55 0.25
N TRP A 115 23.82 21.74 0.84
CA TRP A 115 23.59 23.02 0.14
C TRP A 115 24.51 23.16 -1.08
N ALA A 116 25.81 22.86 -0.90
CA ALA A 116 26.78 22.90 -2.00
C ALA A 116 26.43 21.89 -3.11
N LEU A 117 26.00 20.67 -2.75
CA LEU A 117 25.56 19.66 -3.72
C LEU A 117 24.35 20.16 -4.52
N ARG A 118 23.34 20.75 -3.85
CA ARG A 118 22.15 21.30 -4.50
C ARG A 118 22.54 22.37 -5.53
N ASP A 119 23.38 23.32 -5.13
CA ASP A 119 23.78 24.43 -6.01
C ASP A 119 24.61 23.93 -7.19
N PHE A 120 25.47 22.92 -6.95
CA PHE A 120 26.20 22.24 -8.01
C PHE A 120 25.26 21.59 -9.03
N MET A 121 24.29 20.79 -8.57
CA MET A 121 23.33 20.11 -9.44
C MET A 121 22.42 21.09 -10.20
N LEU A 122 21.99 22.17 -9.54
CA LEU A 122 21.19 23.21 -10.19
C LEU A 122 21.98 23.89 -11.30
N LYS A 123 23.25 24.21 -11.05
CA LYS A 123 24.13 24.78 -12.07
C LYS A 123 24.37 23.82 -13.23
N ASP A 124 24.59 22.55 -12.94
CA ASP A 124 24.79 21.51 -13.95
C ASP A 124 23.56 21.35 -14.86
N ALA A 125 22.36 21.25 -14.28
CA ALA A 125 21.11 21.17 -15.04
C ALA A 125 20.90 22.39 -15.96
N LEU A 126 21.18 23.60 -15.47
CA LEU A 126 21.10 24.83 -16.27
C LEU A 126 22.17 24.90 -17.36
N ASN A 127 23.36 24.34 -17.11
CA ASN A 127 24.40 24.24 -18.12
C ASN A 127 24.01 23.25 -19.23
N LEU A 128 23.47 22.07 -18.87
CA LEU A 128 22.98 21.09 -19.83
C LEU A 128 21.91 21.69 -20.74
N ALA A 129 20.94 22.41 -20.17
CA ALA A 129 19.90 23.09 -20.94
C ALA A 129 20.44 24.15 -21.91
N ARG A 130 21.61 24.74 -21.62
CA ARG A 130 22.26 25.70 -22.51
C ARG A 130 23.08 25.01 -23.61
N THR A 131 23.69 23.87 -23.31
CA THR A 131 24.57 23.15 -24.24
C THR A 131 23.81 22.23 -25.19
N ILE A 132 22.64 21.74 -24.79
CA ILE A 132 21.76 20.94 -25.64
C ILE A 132 20.92 21.93 -26.45
N SER A 133 21.41 22.29 -27.63
CA SER A 133 20.61 23.01 -28.62
C SER A 133 19.37 22.16 -28.95
N PHE A 134 18.18 22.72 -28.80
CA PHE A 134 16.93 22.00 -29.13
C PHE A 134 16.86 21.59 -30.60
N ASP A 135 17.69 22.19 -31.46
CA ASP A 135 17.80 21.87 -32.89
C ASP A 135 18.51 20.53 -33.18
N ASP A 136 19.21 19.92 -32.21
CA ASP A 136 19.93 18.63 -32.37
C ASP A 136 19.09 17.40 -31.93
N LEU A 137 17.77 17.56 -31.77
CA LEU A 137 16.80 16.51 -31.40
C LEU A 137 15.72 16.34 -32.47
#